data_AF-A0AAV6Z448-F1
#
_entry.id   AF-A0AAV6Z448-F1
#
_cell.length_a   1.000
_cell.length_b   1.000
_cell.length_c   1.000
_cell.angle_alpha   90.00
_cell.angle_beta   90.00
_cell.angle_gamma   90.00
#
_symmetry.space_group_name_H-M   'P 1'
#
loop_
_entity.id
_entity.type
_entity.pdbx_description
1 polymer ?
#
loop_
_entity_poly.entity_id
_entity_poly.type
_entity_poly.pdbx_seq_one_letter_code
_entity_poly.pdbx_strand_id
1 'polypeptide(L)'
;ISAIGNAYAVLSNADKRKQYDQFGDEKVSASRHGHSDFHRGFEADISPEDLFNMFFGGGFPSSNVHVYSNGRMHYTYSQRPDRRERQGDGSLGMFVQLMPILILIIVSALSQMMVSNPPYSLSHRPSVGHIHKRITEHLKVPYFVSESFDEEYTGNNLRNVERSVEEDFIANLRNNCWKEKQQKEGLLYRARYFGDSDLYQRAQRMGTPSCNRLTEVQASMHG
;
A
#
# COMPACT_ATOMS: atom_id res chain seq x y z
N ILE A 1 11.64 27.08 10.67
CA ILE A 1 11.47 25.69 11.20
C ILE A 1 12.70 25.25 12.01
N SER A 2 13.90 25.81 11.82
CA SER A 2 15.10 25.46 12.61
C SER A 2 15.11 25.91 14.09
N ALA A 3 14.26 26.84 14.51
CA ALA A 3 14.24 27.28 15.92
C ALA A 3 13.45 26.35 16.86
N ILE A 4 12.59 25.47 16.32
CA ILE A 4 11.73 24.57 17.11
C ILE A 4 12.52 23.32 17.55
N GLY A 5 13.55 22.89 16.78
CA GLY A 5 14.35 21.72 17.09
C GLY A 5 15.27 21.90 18.32
N ASN A 6 15.91 23.06 18.46
CA ASN A 6 16.81 23.33 19.59
C ASN A 6 16.07 23.45 20.93
N ALA A 7 14.84 23.98 20.93
CA ALA A 7 14.04 24.10 22.15
C ALA A 7 13.56 22.74 22.69
N TYR A 8 13.23 21.79 21.80
CA TYR A 8 12.78 20.45 22.21
C TYR A 8 13.91 19.62 22.81
N ALA A 9 15.12 19.70 22.25
CA ALA A 9 16.29 18.92 22.69
C ALA A 9 16.80 19.29 24.11
N VAL A 10 16.49 20.51 24.58
CA VAL A 10 16.83 20.98 25.93
C VAL A 10 15.76 20.60 26.95
N LEU A 11 14.47 20.63 26.56
CA LEU A 11 13.34 20.31 27.47
C LEU A 11 13.00 18.82 27.53
N SER A 12 13.42 18.01 26.55
CA SER A 12 13.15 16.56 26.51
C SER A 12 14.09 15.73 27.41
N ASN A 13 15.07 16.36 28.06
CA ASN A 13 16.04 15.67 28.91
C ASN A 13 16.18 16.39 30.27
N ALA A 14 15.82 15.69 31.34
CA ALA A 14 15.76 16.24 32.69
C ALA A 14 17.12 16.77 33.18
N ASP A 15 18.22 16.16 32.73
CA ASP A 15 19.58 16.55 33.13
C ASP A 15 20.07 17.82 32.40
N LYS A 16 19.65 18.01 31.14
CA LYS A 16 19.98 19.20 30.34
C LYS A 16 19.17 20.43 30.75
N ARG A 17 17.89 20.23 31.11
CA ARG A 17 17.09 21.28 31.74
C ARG A 17 17.72 21.76 33.05
N LYS A 18 18.18 20.82 33.89
CA LYS A 18 18.82 21.13 35.17
C LYS A 18 20.14 21.91 35.02
N GLN A 19 20.94 21.62 33.99
CA GLN A 19 22.16 22.39 33.70
C GLN A 19 21.88 23.79 33.13
N TYR A 20 20.86 23.94 32.29
CA TYR A 20 20.44 25.24 31.77
C TYR A 20 19.85 26.15 32.88
N ASP A 21 19.02 25.57 33.75
CA ASP A 21 18.43 26.26 34.91
C ASP A 21 19.49 26.70 35.94
N GLN A 22 20.65 26.04 35.98
CA GLN A 22 21.69 26.28 36.98
C GLN A 22 22.80 27.25 36.53
N PHE A 23 23.06 27.38 35.22
CA PHE A 23 24.19 28.17 34.72
C PHE A 23 23.83 29.29 33.73
N GLY A 24 22.59 29.35 33.23
CA GLY A 24 22.16 30.40 32.31
C GLY A 24 23.00 30.47 31.03
N ASP A 25 22.64 31.37 30.11
CA ASP A 25 23.24 31.48 28.77
C ASP A 25 24.59 32.24 28.80
N GLU A 26 25.46 31.92 29.77
CA GLU A 26 26.70 32.67 30.01
C GLU A 26 27.86 32.10 29.19
N LYS A 27 28.19 32.81 28.11
CA LYS A 27 29.42 32.68 27.34
C LYS A 27 30.61 33.05 28.23
N VAL A 28 31.29 32.06 28.81
CA VAL A 28 32.54 32.29 29.55
C VAL A 28 33.74 32.11 28.64
N SER A 29 34.40 33.24 28.35
CA SER A 29 35.68 33.32 27.68
C SER A 29 36.85 32.97 28.61
N ALA A 30 37.84 32.25 28.02
CA ALA A 30 39.27 32.23 28.32
C ALA A 30 39.83 31.40 29.51
N SER A 31 40.49 30.30 29.09
CA SER A 31 41.86 29.87 29.45
C SER A 31 42.10 29.00 30.70
N ARG A 32 42.33 27.69 30.49
CA ARG A 32 43.64 27.01 30.53
C ARG A 32 43.50 25.48 30.53
N HIS A 33 44.23 24.84 29.61
CA HIS A 33 44.72 23.44 29.64
C HIS A 33 43.73 22.30 29.91
N GLY A 34 43.40 21.55 28.86
CA GLY A 34 42.83 20.21 28.99
C GLY A 34 41.88 19.87 27.85
N HIS A 35 42.42 19.18 26.84
CA HIS A 35 41.78 18.11 26.10
C HIS A 35 40.23 18.06 26.15
N SER A 36 39.57 18.51 25.08
CA SER A 36 38.56 17.70 24.40
C SER A 36 37.90 18.49 23.29
N ASP A 37 38.06 18.00 22.06
CA ASP A 37 37.23 18.28 20.91
C ASP A 37 35.79 17.80 21.16
N PHE A 38 35.09 18.43 22.10
CA PHE A 38 33.72 18.07 22.50
C PHE A 38 32.65 18.68 21.56
N HIS A 39 33.08 19.31 20.46
CA HIS A 39 32.23 19.86 19.40
C HIS A 39 32.16 18.99 18.14
N ARG A 40 32.74 17.78 18.15
CA ARG A 40 32.85 16.94 16.94
C ARG A 40 32.02 15.66 16.97
N GLY A 41 30.91 15.66 17.70
CA GLY A 41 30.12 14.45 17.96
C GLY A 41 28.63 14.54 17.66
N PHE A 42 28.11 15.64 17.11
CA PHE A 42 26.67 15.78 16.87
C PHE A 42 26.29 16.63 15.65
N GLU A 43 27.12 16.63 14.60
CA GLU A 43 26.76 17.01 13.24
C GLU A 43 27.19 15.86 12.32
N ALA A 44 26.32 14.86 12.19
CA ALA A 44 26.35 14.00 11.01
C ALA A 44 25.58 14.77 9.93
N ASP A 45 26.29 15.54 9.12
CA ASP A 45 25.77 16.07 7.87
C ASP A 45 25.42 14.87 6.96
N ILE A 46 24.20 14.37 7.06
CA ILE A 46 23.66 13.37 6.14
C ILE A 46 23.28 14.13 4.86
N SER A 47 24.08 13.94 3.81
CA SER A 47 23.84 14.58 2.51
C SER A 47 22.55 14.00 1.86
N PRO A 48 21.77 14.79 1.10
CA PRO A 48 20.59 14.28 0.38
C PRO A 48 20.89 13.08 -0.52
N GLU A 49 22.11 13.03 -1.06
CA GLU A 49 22.63 11.95 -1.89
C GLU A 49 22.88 10.68 -1.06
N ASP A 50 23.31 10.81 0.20
CA ASP A 50 23.43 9.70 1.14
C ASP A 50 22.05 9.16 1.53
N LEU A 51 21.04 10.04 1.65
CA LEU A 51 19.65 9.63 1.85
C LEU A 51 19.09 8.88 0.63
N PHE A 52 19.39 9.36 -0.58
CA PHE A 52 18.99 8.72 -1.83
C PHE A 52 19.67 7.36 -1.99
N ASN A 53 20.96 7.25 -1.67
CA ASN A 53 21.69 5.99 -1.74
C ASN A 53 21.26 5.00 -0.65
N MET A 54 20.89 5.48 0.54
CA MET A 54 20.33 4.66 1.61
C MET A 54 18.97 4.07 1.23
N PHE A 55 18.16 4.78 0.46
CA PHE A 55 16.81 4.34 0.05
C PHE A 55 16.74 3.64 -1.32
N PHE A 56 17.62 3.98 -2.28
CA PHE A 56 17.52 3.53 -3.67
C PHE A 56 18.81 2.91 -4.23
N GLY A 57 19.94 3.03 -3.52
CA GLY A 57 21.28 2.65 -4.01
C GLY A 57 21.91 1.42 -3.36
N GLY A 58 21.28 0.83 -2.34
CA GLY A 58 21.70 -0.44 -1.75
C GLY A 58 22.92 -0.34 -0.81
N GLY A 59 22.71 0.22 0.39
CA GLY A 59 23.65 0.04 1.50
C GLY A 59 23.53 1.12 2.57
N PHE A 60 23.24 0.71 3.80
CA PHE A 60 23.61 1.51 4.98
C PHE A 60 25.14 1.57 5.03
N PRO A 61 25.77 2.74 5.22
CA PRO A 61 27.22 2.79 5.43
C PRO A 61 27.54 2.14 6.78
N SER A 62 27.93 0.87 6.76
CA SER A 62 28.61 0.24 7.89
C SER A 62 29.98 0.90 8.03
N SER A 63 30.05 1.92 8.88
CA SER A 63 31.24 2.36 9.61
C SER A 63 32.58 2.11 8.89
N ASN A 64 32.94 2.95 7.92
CA ASN A 64 34.32 3.16 7.47
C ASN A 64 34.40 4.43 6.62
N VAL A 65 34.11 5.58 7.25
CA VAL A 65 34.34 6.89 6.64
C VAL A 65 35.85 7.09 6.47
N HIS A 66 36.33 6.93 5.24
CA HIS A 66 37.67 7.36 4.85
C HIS A 66 37.64 8.87 4.65
N VAL A 67 38.08 9.62 5.67
CA VAL A 67 38.26 11.07 5.61
C VAL A 67 39.53 11.35 4.81
N TYR A 68 39.39 11.79 3.55
CA TYR A 68 40.48 12.46 2.84
C TYR A 68 40.60 13.89 3.35
N SER A 69 41.56 14.11 4.26
CA SER A 69 42.01 15.46 4.64
C SER A 69 43.35 15.74 3.98
N ASN A 70 43.37 16.70 3.06
CA ASN A 70 44.57 17.25 2.43
C ASN A 70 45.58 17.75 3.47
N GLY A 71 46.80 17.20 3.49
CA GLY A 71 47.88 17.78 4.30
C GLY A 71 49.19 16.98 4.34
N ARG A 72 50.13 17.35 3.45
CA ARG A 72 51.60 17.18 3.53
C ARG A 72 52.21 15.77 3.50
N MET A 73 52.90 15.53 2.38
CA MET A 73 53.85 14.44 2.12
C MET A 73 55.06 14.46 3.08
N HIS A 74 55.35 13.32 3.71
CA HIS A 74 56.70 13.02 4.20
C HIS A 74 57.05 11.53 4.02
N TYR A 75 58.32 11.29 3.70
CA TYR A 75 58.89 10.09 3.10
C TYR A 75 59.34 9.04 4.16
N THR A 76 59.41 7.79 3.70
CA THR A 76 60.23 6.65 4.17
C THR A 76 59.65 5.63 5.17
N TYR A 77 59.41 4.44 4.61
CA TYR A 77 59.84 3.10 5.05
C TYR A 77 59.75 2.73 6.53
N SER A 78 58.80 1.84 6.87
CA SER A 78 58.98 0.81 7.90
C SER A 78 58.03 -0.36 7.64
N GLN A 79 58.63 -1.53 7.45
CA GLN A 79 57.98 -2.82 7.33
C GLN A 79 57.17 -3.16 8.59
N ARG A 80 56.02 -3.80 8.39
CA ARG A 80 55.63 -5.04 9.09
C ARG A 80 54.36 -5.65 8.48
N PRO A 81 54.40 -6.91 8.04
CA PRO A 81 53.21 -7.70 7.74
C PRO A 81 52.81 -8.47 9.00
N ASP A 82 51.60 -8.26 9.53
CA ASP A 82 50.97 -9.24 10.41
C ASP A 82 49.44 -9.06 10.42
N ARG A 83 48.79 -9.95 9.65
CA ARG A 83 47.83 -10.91 10.19
C ARG A 83 46.65 -10.36 11.01
N ARG A 84 45.46 -10.31 10.39
CA ARG A 84 44.31 -11.16 10.76
C ARG A 84 43.08 -10.82 9.91
N GLU A 85 42.56 -11.88 9.29
CA GLU A 85 41.14 -12.15 9.03
C GLU A 85 40.14 -11.04 9.34
N ARG A 86 39.53 -10.51 8.27
CA ARG A 86 38.08 -10.25 8.22
C ARG A 86 37.55 -10.68 6.85
N GLN A 87 37.71 -11.98 6.56
CA GLN A 87 36.67 -12.71 5.85
C GLN A 87 35.48 -12.77 6.83
N GLY A 88 34.39 -12.06 6.52
CA GLY A 88 33.19 -12.16 7.33
C GLY A 88 32.37 -10.88 7.36
N ASP A 89 31.89 -10.41 6.20
CA ASP A 89 30.66 -9.62 6.16
C ASP A 89 29.89 -9.67 4.83
N GLY A 90 30.29 -10.55 3.90
CA GLY A 90 29.55 -10.82 2.65
C GLY A 90 28.26 -11.64 2.83
N SER A 91 27.90 -11.96 4.07
CA SER A 91 26.67 -12.67 4.42
C SER A 91 25.63 -11.70 4.99
N LEU A 92 25.99 -10.89 5.99
CA LEU A 92 25.07 -9.97 6.66
C LEU A 92 24.65 -8.77 5.80
N GLY A 93 25.55 -8.23 4.97
CA GLY A 93 25.21 -7.14 4.03
C GLY A 93 24.17 -7.56 2.97
N MET A 94 24.23 -8.81 2.52
CA MET A 94 23.26 -9.37 1.57
C MET A 94 21.87 -9.54 2.20
N PHE A 95 21.79 -9.90 3.49
CA PHE A 95 20.52 -9.95 4.21
C PHE A 95 19.90 -8.57 4.40
N VAL A 96 20.68 -7.53 4.74
CA VAL A 96 20.17 -6.16 4.90
C VAL A 96 19.62 -5.60 3.58
N GLN A 97 20.24 -5.93 2.45
CA GLN A 97 19.76 -5.52 1.12
C GLN A 97 18.48 -6.28 0.69
N LEU A 98 18.30 -7.53 1.13
CA LEU A 98 17.12 -8.33 0.82
C LEU A 98 15.94 -8.07 1.76
N MET A 99 16.16 -7.48 2.94
CA MET A 99 15.11 -7.11 3.90
C MET A 99 13.96 -6.28 3.30
N PRO A 100 14.18 -5.18 2.56
CA PRO A 100 13.07 -4.41 1.99
C PRO A 100 12.25 -5.22 0.98
N ILE A 101 12.90 -6.09 0.19
CA ILE A 101 12.21 -6.98 -0.75
C ILE A 101 11.40 -8.04 0.02
N LEU A 102 11.97 -8.64 1.06
CA LEU A 102 11.28 -9.59 1.94
C LEU A 102 10.09 -8.95 2.64
N ILE A 103 10.21 -7.72 3.15
CA ILE A 103 9.11 -6.98 3.76
C ILE A 103 8.00 -6.75 2.74
N LEU A 104 8.32 -6.34 1.51
CA LEU A 104 7.31 -6.16 0.46
C LEU A 104 6.61 -7.48 0.10
N ILE A 105 7.35 -8.59 0.02
CA ILE A 105 6.77 -9.92 -0.24
C ILE A 105 5.87 -10.36 0.93
N ILE A 106 6.33 -10.20 2.18
CA ILE A 106 5.56 -10.56 3.38
C ILE A 106 4.31 -9.70 3.47
N VAL A 107 4.41 -8.38 3.31
CA VAL A 107 3.26 -7.46 3.32
C VAL A 107 2.28 -7.82 2.21
N SER A 108 2.76 -8.14 1.01
CA SER A 108 1.90 -8.57 -0.10
C SER A 108 1.21 -9.90 0.19
N ALA A 109 1.92 -10.87 0.77
CA ALA A 109 1.37 -12.17 1.15
C ALA A 109 0.34 -12.05 2.29
N LEU A 110 0.64 -11.27 3.32
CA LEU A 110 -0.28 -10.99 4.42
C LEU A 110 -1.51 -10.22 3.94
N SER A 111 -1.34 -9.29 2.98
CA SER A 111 -2.47 -8.58 2.36
C SER A 111 -3.38 -9.52 1.57
N GLN A 112 -2.82 -10.54 0.91
CA GLN A 112 -3.61 -11.58 0.23
C GLN A 112 -4.35 -12.47 1.23
N MET A 113 -3.77 -12.75 2.41
CA MET A 113 -4.46 -13.47 3.50
C MET A 113 -5.60 -12.66 4.12
N MET A 114 -5.52 -11.32 4.07
CA MET A 114 -6.59 -10.41 4.53
C MET A 114 -7.68 -10.17 3.48
N VAL A 115 -7.64 -10.83 2.31
CA VAL A 115 -8.78 -10.83 1.38
C VAL A 115 -9.89 -11.66 2.03
N SER A 116 -10.72 -10.98 2.83
CA SER A 116 -11.98 -11.54 3.29
C SER A 116 -12.78 -12.00 2.08
N ASN A 117 -13.17 -13.28 2.07
CA ASN A 117 -14.13 -13.74 1.09
C ASN A 117 -15.41 -12.92 1.27
N PRO A 118 -16.02 -12.41 0.19
CA PRO A 118 -17.23 -11.64 0.32
C PRO A 118 -18.31 -12.50 1.02
N PRO A 119 -19.13 -11.93 1.89
CA PRO A 119 -20.11 -12.68 2.68
C PRO A 119 -21.21 -13.33 1.83
N TYR A 120 -21.32 -12.95 0.56
CA TYR A 120 -22.29 -13.49 -0.40
C TYR A 120 -21.73 -13.60 -1.82
N SER A 121 -22.49 -14.27 -2.68
CA SER A 121 -22.34 -14.26 -4.14
C SER A 121 -23.69 -14.20 -4.85
N LEU A 122 -23.79 -13.49 -5.97
CA LEU A 122 -24.98 -13.52 -6.85
C LEU A 122 -25.08 -14.81 -7.67
N SER A 123 -24.04 -15.65 -7.64
CA SER A 123 -23.96 -16.91 -8.37
C SER A 123 -23.62 -18.05 -7.41
N HIS A 124 -24.13 -19.25 -7.67
CA HIS A 124 -23.78 -20.42 -6.88
C HIS A 124 -22.28 -20.74 -7.03
N ARG A 125 -21.52 -20.71 -5.93
CA ARG A 125 -20.06 -20.92 -5.92
C ARG A 125 -19.64 -21.88 -4.78
N PRO A 126 -19.71 -23.20 -5.01
CA PRO A 126 -19.32 -24.21 -4.03
C PRO A 126 -17.87 -24.11 -3.58
N SER A 127 -16.96 -23.67 -4.46
CA SER A 127 -15.53 -23.56 -4.16
C SER A 127 -15.20 -22.58 -3.03
N VAL A 128 -16.10 -21.64 -2.74
CA VAL A 128 -15.94 -20.61 -1.69
C VAL A 128 -16.98 -20.79 -0.57
N GLY A 129 -17.77 -21.87 -0.61
CA GLY A 129 -18.82 -22.14 0.38
C GLY A 129 -20.13 -21.39 0.15
N HIS A 130 -20.28 -20.59 -0.92
CA HIS A 130 -21.53 -19.90 -1.25
C HIS A 130 -22.53 -20.86 -1.92
N ILE A 131 -23.14 -21.73 -1.11
CA ILE A 131 -24.07 -22.79 -1.54
C ILE A 131 -25.51 -22.53 -1.07
N HIS A 132 -25.69 -21.85 0.06
CA HIS A 132 -27.01 -21.65 0.64
C HIS A 132 -27.73 -20.49 -0.05
N LYS A 133 -28.81 -20.81 -0.76
CA LYS A 133 -29.61 -19.81 -1.47
C LYS A 133 -30.51 -19.02 -0.51
N ARG A 134 -30.46 -17.70 -0.61
CA ARG A 134 -31.34 -16.75 0.06
C ARG A 134 -31.95 -15.79 -0.97
N ILE A 135 -32.92 -15.00 -0.52
CA ILE A 135 -33.66 -14.04 -1.34
C ILE A 135 -33.79 -12.74 -0.55
N THR A 136 -33.43 -11.60 -1.15
CA THR A 136 -33.52 -10.29 -0.47
C THR A 136 -34.98 -9.89 -0.20
N GLU A 137 -35.19 -9.04 0.80
CA GLU A 137 -36.54 -8.66 1.21
C GLU A 137 -37.28 -7.80 0.15
N HIS A 138 -36.62 -6.82 -0.46
CA HIS A 138 -37.28 -5.84 -1.34
C HIS A 138 -37.34 -6.30 -2.80
N LEU A 139 -36.19 -6.49 -3.45
CA LEU A 139 -36.11 -6.81 -4.88
C LEU A 139 -36.23 -8.29 -5.20
N LYS A 140 -36.39 -9.13 -4.17
CA LYS A 140 -36.45 -10.60 -4.28
C LYS A 140 -35.30 -11.19 -5.09
N VAL A 141 -34.10 -10.63 -4.90
CA VAL A 141 -32.90 -11.06 -5.63
C VAL A 141 -32.35 -12.33 -5.00
N PRO A 142 -32.16 -13.43 -5.75
CA PRO A 142 -31.52 -14.63 -5.23
C PRO A 142 -30.02 -14.39 -5.06
N TYR A 143 -29.49 -14.73 -3.89
CA TYR A 143 -28.07 -14.68 -3.57
C TYR A 143 -27.65 -15.92 -2.79
N PHE A 144 -26.35 -16.20 -2.73
CA PHE A 144 -25.79 -17.40 -2.13
C PHE A 144 -24.81 -17.02 -1.02
N VAL A 145 -24.90 -17.70 0.11
CA VAL A 145 -24.11 -17.42 1.32
C VAL A 145 -23.45 -18.70 1.86
N SER A 146 -22.52 -18.53 2.79
CA SER A 146 -21.91 -19.62 3.56
C SER A 146 -22.89 -20.18 4.60
N GLU A 147 -22.56 -21.35 5.15
CA GLU A 147 -23.34 -22.00 6.22
C GLU A 147 -23.40 -21.15 7.50
N SER A 148 -22.32 -20.43 7.83
CA SER A 148 -22.21 -19.58 9.02
C SER A 148 -22.88 -18.20 8.89
N PHE A 149 -23.50 -17.89 7.75
CA PHE A 149 -24.00 -16.54 7.46
C PHE A 149 -25.09 -16.08 8.43
N ASP A 150 -26.00 -16.98 8.82
CA ASP A 150 -27.10 -16.68 9.74
C ASP A 150 -26.63 -16.36 11.17
N GLU A 151 -25.47 -16.87 11.56
CA GLU A 151 -24.87 -16.60 12.87
C GLU A 151 -24.13 -15.24 12.86
N GLU A 152 -23.50 -14.89 11.73
CA GLU A 152 -22.67 -13.69 11.59
C GLU A 152 -23.48 -12.43 11.24
N TYR A 153 -24.53 -12.57 10.42
CA TYR A 153 -25.29 -11.44 9.88
C TYR A 153 -26.75 -11.48 10.33
N THR A 154 -27.07 -10.74 11.40
CA THR A 154 -28.43 -10.63 11.94
C THR A 154 -28.89 -9.16 12.06
N GLY A 155 -30.21 -8.96 12.11
CA GLY A 155 -30.84 -7.64 12.34
C GLY A 155 -30.40 -6.58 11.33
N ASN A 156 -29.81 -5.49 11.80
CA ASN A 156 -29.38 -4.38 10.96
C ASN A 156 -28.22 -4.75 10.01
N ASN A 157 -27.31 -5.63 10.42
CA ASN A 157 -26.20 -6.07 9.57
C ASN A 157 -26.72 -6.86 8.37
N LEU A 158 -27.73 -7.71 8.58
CA LEU A 158 -28.39 -8.43 7.48
C LEU A 158 -29.01 -7.46 6.47
N ARG A 159 -29.72 -6.42 6.94
CA ARG A 159 -30.31 -5.40 6.06
C ARG A 159 -29.26 -4.64 5.24
N ASN A 160 -28.10 -4.36 5.83
CA ASN A 160 -26.99 -3.73 5.11
C ASN A 160 -26.44 -4.65 4.03
N VAL A 161 -26.26 -5.94 4.35
CA VAL A 161 -25.81 -6.94 3.36
C VAL A 161 -26.83 -7.09 2.23
N GLU A 162 -28.13 -7.22 2.53
CA GLU A 162 -29.16 -7.33 1.50
C GLU A 162 -29.22 -6.08 0.61
N ARG A 163 -29.02 -4.88 1.18
CA ARG A 163 -28.89 -3.65 0.38
C ARG A 163 -27.68 -3.72 -0.57
N SER A 164 -26.52 -4.16 -0.08
CA SER A 164 -25.33 -4.35 -0.93
C SER A 164 -25.57 -5.39 -2.03
N VAL A 165 -26.26 -6.49 -1.73
CA VAL A 165 -26.68 -7.49 -2.72
C VAL A 165 -27.54 -6.86 -3.82
N GLU A 166 -28.51 -6.04 -3.44
CA GLU A 166 -29.42 -5.36 -4.37
C GLU A 166 -28.69 -4.33 -5.24
N GLU A 167 -27.81 -3.54 -4.65
CA GLU A 167 -26.96 -2.57 -5.35
C GLU A 167 -26.05 -3.26 -6.38
N ASP A 168 -25.36 -4.34 -5.97
CA ASP A 168 -24.50 -5.14 -6.84
C ASP A 168 -25.29 -5.80 -7.98
N PHE A 169 -26.50 -6.28 -7.68
CA PHE A 169 -27.39 -6.86 -8.67
C PHE A 169 -27.78 -5.83 -9.74
N ILE A 170 -28.16 -4.62 -9.33
CA ILE A 170 -28.49 -3.52 -10.24
C ILE A 170 -27.25 -3.11 -11.06
N ALA A 171 -26.08 -3.01 -10.43
CA ALA A 171 -24.82 -2.70 -11.12
C ALA A 171 -24.49 -3.77 -12.18
N ASN A 172 -24.67 -5.05 -11.85
CA ASN A 172 -24.47 -6.16 -12.79
C ASN A 172 -25.47 -6.08 -13.94
N LEU A 173 -26.75 -5.81 -13.68
CA LEU A 173 -27.76 -5.61 -14.72
C LEU A 173 -27.42 -4.44 -15.65
N ARG A 174 -26.95 -3.31 -15.11
CA ARG A 174 -26.49 -2.16 -15.92
C ARG A 174 -25.33 -2.54 -16.82
N ASN A 175 -24.33 -3.22 -16.28
CA ASN A 175 -23.16 -3.66 -17.05
C ASN A 175 -23.53 -4.65 -18.15
N ASN A 176 -24.40 -5.61 -17.86
CA ASN A 176 -24.86 -6.59 -18.86
C ASN A 176 -25.77 -5.94 -19.91
N CYS A 177 -26.67 -5.04 -19.50
CA CYS A 177 -27.47 -4.25 -20.43
C CYS A 177 -26.58 -3.43 -21.39
N TRP A 178 -25.55 -2.79 -20.87
CA TRP A 178 -24.60 -2.05 -21.72
C TRP A 178 -23.91 -2.98 -22.74
N LYS A 179 -23.47 -4.16 -22.32
CA LYS A 179 -22.87 -5.17 -23.21
C LYS A 179 -23.85 -5.67 -24.27
N GLU A 180 -25.08 -6.01 -23.89
CA GLU A 180 -26.14 -6.45 -24.79
C GLU A 180 -26.47 -5.38 -25.83
N LYS A 181 -26.62 -4.12 -25.39
CA LYS A 181 -26.86 -2.98 -26.27
C LYS A 181 -25.70 -2.78 -27.23
N GLN A 182 -24.47 -2.80 -26.73
CA GLN A 182 -23.27 -2.66 -27.57
C GLN A 182 -23.18 -3.77 -28.62
N GLN A 183 -23.51 -5.00 -28.24
CA GLN A 183 -23.54 -6.14 -29.16
C GLN A 183 -24.60 -5.95 -30.26
N LYS A 184 -25.80 -5.53 -29.88
CA LYS A 184 -26.91 -5.26 -30.81
C LYS A 184 -26.55 -4.12 -31.79
N GLU A 185 -26.05 -3.00 -31.28
CA GLU A 185 -25.62 -1.85 -32.09
C GLU A 185 -24.46 -2.22 -33.02
N GLY A 186 -23.49 -3.01 -32.55
CA GLY A 186 -22.38 -3.50 -33.36
C GLY A 186 -22.85 -4.35 -34.55
N LEU A 187 -23.85 -5.22 -34.32
CA LEU A 187 -24.46 -6.02 -35.39
C LEU A 187 -25.27 -5.16 -36.36
N LEU A 188 -26.06 -4.21 -35.86
CA LEU A 188 -26.82 -3.27 -36.69
C LEU A 188 -25.89 -2.43 -37.57
N TYR A 189 -24.78 -1.94 -37.00
CA TYR A 189 -23.77 -1.19 -37.73
C TYR A 189 -23.16 -2.04 -38.85
N ARG A 190 -22.73 -3.27 -38.53
CA ARG A 190 -22.17 -4.20 -39.51
C ARG A 190 -23.16 -4.51 -40.64
N ALA A 191 -24.43 -4.75 -40.31
CA ALA A 191 -25.47 -5.02 -41.28
C ALA A 191 -25.70 -3.84 -42.23
N ARG A 192 -25.75 -2.61 -41.70
CA ARG A 192 -25.86 -1.38 -42.50
C ARG A 192 -24.63 -1.15 -43.38
N TYR A 193 -23.44 -1.41 -42.84
CA TYR A 193 -22.17 -1.20 -43.53
C TYR A 193 -22.01 -2.12 -44.75
N PHE A 194 -22.35 -3.42 -44.60
CA PHE A 194 -22.26 -4.39 -45.70
C PHE A 194 -23.54 -4.49 -46.55
N GLY A 195 -24.63 -3.82 -46.17
CA GLY A 195 -25.92 -3.89 -46.87
C GLY A 195 -26.65 -5.22 -46.71
N ASP A 196 -26.39 -5.97 -45.63
CA ASP A 196 -26.98 -7.29 -45.37
C ASP A 196 -28.33 -7.15 -44.65
N SER A 197 -29.42 -7.37 -45.40
CA SER A 197 -30.79 -7.25 -44.91
C SER A 197 -31.16 -8.34 -43.89
N ASP A 198 -30.66 -9.57 -44.05
CA ASP A 198 -30.96 -10.67 -43.13
C ASP A 198 -30.27 -10.46 -41.78
N LEU A 199 -28.98 -10.07 -41.82
CA LEU A 199 -28.25 -9.68 -40.61
C LEU A 199 -28.93 -8.51 -39.90
N TYR A 200 -29.46 -7.55 -40.65
CA TYR A 200 -30.18 -6.41 -40.10
C TYR A 200 -31.47 -6.82 -39.37
N GLN A 201 -32.30 -7.68 -39.99
CA GLN A 201 -33.52 -8.19 -39.35
C GLN A 201 -33.20 -9.02 -38.10
N ARG A 202 -32.17 -9.85 -38.16
CA ARG A 202 -31.71 -10.63 -37.01
C ARG A 202 -31.22 -9.74 -35.87
N ALA A 203 -30.45 -8.70 -36.18
CA ALA A 203 -29.97 -7.74 -35.20
C ALA A 203 -31.12 -6.94 -34.56
N GLN A 204 -32.16 -6.57 -35.32
CA GLN A 204 -33.34 -5.92 -34.77
C GLN A 204 -34.10 -6.79 -33.76
N ARG A 205 -34.28 -8.09 -34.08
CA ARG A 205 -34.96 -9.08 -33.23
C ARG A 205 -34.13 -9.54 -32.03
N MET A 206 -32.84 -9.16 -31.96
CA MET A 206 -32.00 -9.45 -30.81
C MET A 206 -32.56 -8.75 -29.57
N GLY A 207 -32.97 -9.57 -28.60
CA GLY A 207 -33.47 -9.09 -27.31
C GLY A 207 -32.35 -8.59 -26.40
N THR A 208 -32.71 -7.72 -25.46
CA THR A 208 -31.82 -7.20 -24.41
C THR A 208 -32.42 -7.51 -23.04
N PRO A 209 -32.40 -8.78 -22.60
CA PRO A 209 -33.10 -9.21 -21.39
C PRO A 209 -32.60 -8.51 -20.13
N SER A 210 -31.29 -8.23 -20.02
CA SER A 210 -30.75 -7.51 -18.85
C SER A 210 -31.24 -6.07 -18.81
N CYS A 211 -31.39 -5.42 -19.97
CA CYS A 211 -31.99 -4.09 -20.05
C CYS A 211 -33.46 -4.09 -19.64
N ASN A 212 -34.25 -5.05 -20.13
CA ASN A 212 -35.67 -5.16 -19.79
C ASN A 212 -35.86 -5.34 -18.27
N ARG A 213 -35.06 -6.23 -17.67
CA ARG A 213 -35.10 -6.47 -16.23
C ARG A 213 -34.63 -5.27 -15.41
N LEU A 214 -33.64 -4.51 -15.91
CA LEU A 214 -33.21 -3.27 -15.27
C LEU A 214 -34.34 -2.23 -15.24
N THR A 215 -35.07 -2.07 -16.34
CA THR A 215 -36.22 -1.15 -16.41
C THR A 215 -37.33 -1.56 -15.45
N GLU A 216 -37.62 -2.86 -15.33
CA GLU A 216 -38.61 -3.40 -14.38
C GLU A 216 -38.22 -3.09 -12.93
N VAL A 217 -36.96 -3.34 -12.56
CA VAL A 217 -36.45 -3.04 -11.22
C VAL A 217 -36.50 -1.53 -10.94
N GLN A 218 -36.10 -0.69 -11.90
CA GLN A 218 -36.19 0.76 -11.75
C GLN A 218 -37.63 1.25 -11.58
N ALA A 219 -38.59 0.66 -12.30
CA ALA A 219 -40.00 0.99 -12.14
C ALA A 219 -40.50 0.62 -10.74
N SER A 220 -40.09 -0.53 -10.20
CA SER A 220 -40.49 -0.97 -8.85
C SER A 220 -39.91 -0.13 -7.70
N MET A 221 -38.81 0.59 -7.92
CA MET A 221 -38.21 1.48 -6.91
C MET A 221 -38.78 2.90 -6.91
N HIS A 222 -39.44 3.31 -8.00
CA HIS A 222 -39.99 4.66 -8.18
C HIS A 222 -41.53 4.72 -8.08
N GLY A 223 -42.20 3.58 -7.95
CA GLY A 223 -43.64 3.47 -7.70
C GLY A 223 -43.93 3.22 -6.22
#